data_AF-A0ABD6CBN3-F1
#
_entry.id   AF-A0ABD6CBN3-F1
#
_cell.length_a   1.000
_cell.length_b   1.000
_cell.length_c   1.000
_cell.angle_alpha   90.00
_cell.angle_beta   90.00
_cell.angle_gamma   90.00
#
_symmetry.space_group_name_H-M   'P 1'
#
loop_
_entity.id
_entity.type
_entity.pdbx_description
1 polymer ?
#
loop_
_entity_poly.entity_id
_entity_poly.type
_entity_poly.pdbx_seq_one_letter_code
_entity_poly.pdbx_strand_id
1 'polypeptide(L)'
;MEIRTRESASNERVGTDGESRSVRRLVTDALGNEQFVAGFHRVTEGTPRHPETHRVRYDNLGDLPTAPRDDDPVWEELVVYSTSHVYRWKGSLFDADPTRLPRSPGDVQRQG
;
A
#
# COMPACT_ATOMS: atom_id res chain seq x y z
N MET A 1 -35.45 43.22 10.38
CA MET A 1 -33.97 43.09 10.30
C MET A 1 -33.59 42.19 11.46
N GLU A 2 -32.94 41.04 11.32
CA GLU A 2 -32.08 40.52 10.26
C GLU A 2 -32.35 39.01 10.07
N ILE A 3 -32.34 38.57 8.82
CA ILE A 3 -32.36 37.17 8.41
C ILE A 3 -30.90 36.79 8.17
N ARG A 4 -30.35 35.82 8.89
CA ARG A 4 -29.11 35.14 8.49
C ARG A 4 -29.32 33.64 8.48
N THR A 5 -29.99 33.18 7.44
CA THR A 5 -29.86 31.79 6.98
C THR A 5 -28.46 31.65 6.41
N ARG A 6 -27.57 31.03 7.18
CA ARG A 6 -26.28 30.59 6.69
C ARG A 6 -26.51 29.33 5.86
N GLU A 7 -26.57 29.52 4.55
CA GLU A 7 -26.20 28.50 3.59
C GLU A 7 -24.73 28.13 3.83
N SER A 8 -24.45 26.83 3.83
CA SER A 8 -23.38 26.20 3.06
C SER A 8 -23.13 24.83 3.66
N ALA A 9 -23.52 23.85 2.85
CA ALA A 9 -23.26 22.43 3.00
C ALA A 9 -22.01 22.14 3.84
N SER A 10 -22.20 21.43 4.94
CA SER A 10 -21.14 20.66 5.58
C SER A 10 -20.67 19.62 4.57
N ASN A 11 -19.74 20.01 3.70
CA ASN A 11 -18.92 19.09 2.93
C ASN A 11 -17.78 18.60 3.84
N GLU A 12 -18.15 18.08 5.02
CA GLU A 12 -17.29 17.19 5.76
C GLU A 12 -17.15 15.94 4.90
N ARG A 13 -16.05 15.91 4.15
CA ARG A 13 -15.53 14.69 3.57
C ARG A 13 -15.55 13.68 4.70
N VAL A 14 -16.36 12.65 4.56
CA VAL A 14 -16.40 11.49 5.43
C VAL A 14 -14.94 11.06 5.63
N GLY A 15 -14.37 11.42 6.78
CA GLY A 15 -13.20 10.75 7.29
C GLY A 15 -13.65 9.32 7.48
N THR A 16 -13.19 8.43 6.60
CA THR A 16 -13.28 6.99 6.81
C THR A 16 -12.43 6.65 8.03
N ASP A 17 -13.05 6.85 9.19
CA ASP A 17 -12.63 6.36 10.48
C ASP A 17 -12.77 4.83 10.47
N GLY A 18 -11.66 4.12 10.66
CA GLY A 18 -11.67 2.82 11.32
C GLY A 18 -11.98 1.56 10.51
N GLU A 19 -12.11 1.58 9.19
CA GLU A 19 -12.07 0.33 8.41
C GLU A 19 -10.58 -0.03 8.22
N SER A 20 -10.05 -0.98 8.99
CA SER A 20 -8.67 -1.47 8.85
C SER A 20 -8.38 -1.66 7.36
N ARG A 21 -7.59 -0.75 6.78
CA ARG A 21 -7.44 -0.62 5.32
C ARG A 21 -6.78 -1.91 4.85
N SER A 22 -7.58 -2.83 4.29
CA SER A 22 -7.08 -4.15 3.93
C SER A 22 -5.95 -4.00 2.92
N VAL A 23 -4.88 -4.80 3.02
CA VAL A 23 -3.71 -4.69 2.12
C VAL A 23 -4.17 -4.80 0.67
N ARG A 24 -5.14 -5.68 0.39
CA ARG A 24 -5.78 -5.78 -0.92
C ARG A 24 -6.36 -4.45 -1.43
N ARG A 25 -7.09 -3.71 -0.58
CA ARG A 25 -7.69 -2.42 -0.95
C ARG A 25 -6.62 -1.38 -1.20
N LEU A 26 -5.59 -1.35 -0.36
CA LEU A 26 -4.42 -0.47 -0.51
C LEU A 26 -3.67 -0.74 -1.83
N VAL A 27 -3.46 -2.00 -2.19
CA VAL A 27 -2.84 -2.36 -3.48
C VAL A 27 -3.73 -2.01 -4.66
N THR A 28 -5.04 -2.28 -4.56
CA THR A 28 -6.00 -1.95 -5.64
C THR A 28 -6.03 -0.45 -5.91
N ASP A 29 -6.03 0.36 -4.85
CA ASP A 29 -6.04 1.83 -4.92
C ASP A 29 -4.78 2.36 -5.60
N ALA A 30 -3.61 1.83 -5.23
CA ALA A 30 -2.33 2.21 -5.84
C ALA A 30 -2.17 1.80 -7.30
N LEU A 31 -2.69 0.62 -7.67
CA LEU A 31 -2.71 0.16 -9.07
C LEU A 31 -3.65 1.00 -9.92
N GLY A 32 -4.78 1.46 -9.36
CA GLY A 32 -5.84 2.12 -10.11
C GLY A 32 -6.36 1.22 -11.23
N ASN A 33 -5.96 1.49 -12.47
CA ASN A 33 -6.31 0.70 -13.66
C ASN A 33 -5.19 -0.24 -14.14
N GLU A 34 -4.03 -0.24 -13.49
CA GLU A 34 -2.92 -1.13 -13.87
C GLU A 34 -3.19 -2.58 -13.45
N GLN A 35 -2.82 -3.54 -14.29
CA GLN A 35 -3.00 -4.96 -13.95
C GLN A 35 -1.96 -5.41 -12.93
N PHE A 36 -2.41 -6.12 -11.90
CA PHE A 36 -1.55 -6.86 -10.97
C PHE A 36 -0.86 -8.01 -11.71
N VAL A 37 0.46 -8.13 -11.55
CA VAL A 37 1.27 -9.21 -12.14
C VAL A 37 1.79 -10.15 -11.06
N ALA A 38 2.33 -9.62 -9.97
CA ALA A 38 2.83 -10.40 -8.85
C ALA A 38 3.01 -9.51 -7.62
N GLY A 39 2.90 -10.10 -6.43
CA GLY A 39 3.20 -9.49 -5.14
C GLY A 39 4.31 -10.26 -4.43
N PHE A 40 5.16 -9.56 -3.70
CA PHE A 40 6.15 -10.15 -2.81
C PHE A 40 6.02 -9.47 -1.46
N HIS A 41 5.67 -10.25 -0.44
CA HIS A 41 5.67 -9.79 0.94
C HIS A 41 6.89 -10.36 1.64
N ARG A 42 7.71 -9.47 2.19
CA ARG A 42 8.84 -9.82 3.04
C ARG A 42 8.51 -9.38 4.46
N VAL A 43 8.63 -10.31 5.39
CA VAL A 43 8.47 -10.07 6.82
C VAL A 43 9.83 -10.33 7.46
N THR A 44 10.31 -9.38 8.26
CA THR A 44 11.52 -9.54 9.06
C THR A 44 11.13 -9.45 10.53
N GLU A 45 11.35 -10.52 11.28
CA GLU A 45 10.95 -10.69 12.69
C GLU A 45 12.21 -10.90 13.55
N GLY A 46 12.09 -10.66 14.85
CA GLY A 46 13.17 -10.90 15.82
C GLY A 46 14.05 -9.69 16.11
N THR A 47 15.20 -9.92 16.75
CA THR A 47 16.06 -8.81 17.18
C THR A 47 17.00 -8.36 16.05
N PRO A 48 17.48 -7.11 16.05
CA PRO A 48 18.49 -6.66 15.08
C PRO A 48 19.76 -7.53 15.03
N ARG A 49 20.05 -8.30 16.10
CA ARG A 49 21.20 -9.22 16.18
C ARG A 49 20.90 -10.61 15.64
N HIS A 50 19.64 -11.03 15.65
CA HIS A 50 19.17 -12.31 15.15
C HIS A 50 17.86 -12.11 14.36
N PRO A 51 17.92 -11.48 13.18
CA PRO A 51 16.75 -11.28 12.36
C PRO A 51 16.39 -12.57 11.61
N GLU A 52 15.11 -12.91 11.60
CA GLU A 52 14.56 -13.95 10.74
C GLU A 52 13.79 -13.29 9.60
N THR A 53 14.05 -13.68 8.35
CA THR A 53 13.38 -13.11 7.18
C THR A 53 12.56 -14.17 6.46
N HIS A 54 11.25 -13.94 6.37
CA HIS A 54 10.33 -14.73 5.58
C HIS A 54 9.92 -13.98 4.32
N ARG A 55 9.76 -14.70 3.21
CA ARG A 55 9.33 -14.12 1.94
C ARG A 55 8.26 -14.99 1.31
N VAL A 56 7.13 -14.36 0.97
CA VAL A 56 6.01 -15.00 0.30
C VAL A 56 5.75 -14.27 -1.02
N ARG A 57 5.55 -15.06 -2.08
CA ARG A 57 5.11 -14.56 -3.39
C ARG A 57 3.62 -14.82 -3.54
N TYR A 58 2.92 -13.85 -4.11
CA TYR A 58 1.51 -13.94 -4.46
C TYR A 58 1.36 -13.70 -5.96
N ASP A 59 0.72 -14.64 -6.65
CA ASP A 59 0.44 -14.51 -8.08
C ASP A 59 -0.94 -13.90 -8.34
N ASN A 60 -1.80 -13.83 -7.31
CA ASN A 60 -3.10 -13.14 -7.39
C ASN A 60 -3.27 -12.09 -6.29
N LEU A 61 -3.99 -11.04 -6.63
CA LEU A 61 -4.36 -9.96 -5.70
C LEU A 61 -5.22 -10.47 -4.52
N GLY A 62 -6.01 -11.52 -4.75
CA GLY A 62 -6.87 -12.13 -3.72
C GLY A 62 -6.11 -12.93 -2.66
N ASP A 63 -4.87 -13.33 -2.94
CA ASP A 63 -4.04 -14.12 -2.02
C ASP A 63 -3.24 -13.24 -1.06
N LEU A 64 -3.22 -11.92 -1.29
CA LEU A 64 -2.55 -10.98 -0.40
C LEU A 64 -3.12 -11.06 1.03
N PRO A 65 -2.29 -10.81 2.05
CA PRO A 65 -2.76 -10.81 3.43
C PRO A 65 -3.91 -9.82 3.62
N THR A 66 -4.93 -10.19 4.40
CA THR A 66 -6.09 -9.32 4.62
C THR A 66 -5.69 -8.03 5.31
N ALA A 67 -4.80 -8.11 6.29
CA ALA A 67 -4.30 -7.00 7.08
C ALA A 67 -2.76 -7.09 7.19
N PRO A 68 -2.07 -5.95 7.36
CA PRO A 68 -0.67 -5.95 7.76
C PRO A 68 -0.50 -6.56 9.16
N ARG A 69 0.73 -6.96 9.51
CA ARG A 69 1.04 -7.44 10.87
C ARG A 69 1.28 -6.25 11.78
N ASP A 70 0.74 -6.33 13.00
CA ASP A 70 0.82 -5.29 14.03
C ASP A 70 1.80 -5.65 15.17
N ASP A 71 2.52 -6.78 15.02
CA ASP A 71 3.50 -7.22 16.00
C ASP A 71 4.78 -6.33 15.98
N ASP A 72 5.31 -5.96 17.14
CA ASP A 72 6.62 -5.30 17.28
C ASP A 72 7.65 -6.25 17.93
N PRO A 73 8.90 -6.34 17.42
CA PRO A 73 9.45 -5.68 16.25
C PRO A 73 9.28 -6.51 14.97
N VAL A 74 8.25 -6.22 14.18
CA VAL A 74 8.10 -6.76 12.81
C VAL A 74 8.28 -5.64 11.79
N TRP A 75 9.23 -5.85 10.87
CA TRP A 75 9.42 -4.99 9.70
C TRP A 75 8.87 -5.65 8.45
N GLU A 76 7.87 -5.03 7.84
CA GLU A 76 7.24 -5.51 6.63
C GLU A 76 7.69 -4.73 5.39
N GLU A 77 7.77 -5.42 4.27
CA GLU A 77 7.95 -4.83 2.95
C GLU A 77 7.06 -5.56 1.94
N LEU A 78 6.18 -4.81 1.29
CA LEU A 78 5.34 -5.32 0.21
C LEU A 78 5.79 -4.69 -1.10
N VAL A 79 6.10 -5.54 -2.08
CA VAL A 79 6.44 -5.13 -3.44
C VAL A 79 5.40 -5.70 -4.40
N VAL A 80 4.70 -4.83 -5.12
CA VAL A 80 3.71 -5.22 -6.12
C VAL A 80 4.20 -4.82 -7.50
N TYR A 81 4.28 -5.81 -8.39
CA TYR A 81 4.55 -5.64 -9.80
C TYR A 81 3.23 -5.44 -10.53
N SER A 82 3.12 -4.35 -11.27
CA SER A 82 2.08 -4.15 -12.27
C SER A 82 2.64 -4.40 -13.67
N THR A 83 1.81 -4.21 -14.70
CA THR A 83 2.26 -4.24 -16.09
C THR A 83 3.33 -3.18 -16.38
N SER A 84 3.29 -2.02 -15.72
CA SER A 84 4.06 -0.83 -16.09
C SER A 84 4.99 -0.33 -14.97
N HIS A 85 4.65 -0.61 -13.71
CA HIS A 85 5.34 -0.09 -12.54
C HIS A 85 5.59 -1.18 -11.50
N VAL A 86 6.42 -0.81 -10.53
CA VAL A 86 6.58 -1.54 -9.27
C VAL A 86 6.20 -0.59 -8.15
N TYR A 87 5.33 -1.05 -7.26
CA TYR A 87 4.89 -0.32 -6.08
C TYR A 87 5.52 -0.96 -4.86
N ARG A 88 6.15 -0.15 -4.00
CA ARG A 88 6.85 -0.64 -2.81
C ARG A 88 6.38 0.09 -1.56
N TRP A 89 5.88 -0.69 -0.61
CA TRP A 89 5.59 -0.25 0.75
C TRP A 89 6.64 -0.81 1.70
N LYS A 90 7.00 -0.02 2.70
CA LYS A 90 7.94 -0.40 3.76
C LYS A 90 7.42 0.05 5.11
N GLY A 91 7.77 -0.71 6.13
CA GLY A 91 7.38 -0.44 7.50
C GLY A 91 6.11 -1.20 7.87
N SER A 92 5.88 -1.29 9.17
CA SER A 92 4.69 -1.92 9.74
C SER A 92 3.43 -1.19 9.24
N LEU A 93 2.33 -1.93 9.11
CA LEU A 93 1.00 -1.41 8.77
C LEU A 93 0.80 -0.78 7.38
N PHE A 94 1.88 -0.52 6.62
CA PHE A 94 1.83 0.12 5.30
C PHE A 94 1.06 1.45 5.28
N ASP A 95 1.11 2.24 6.36
CA ASP A 95 0.37 3.50 6.49
C ASP A 95 0.79 4.59 5.50
N ALA A 96 2.02 4.50 4.97
CA ALA A 96 2.53 5.42 3.97
C ALA A 96 2.14 4.99 2.54
N ASP A 97 1.99 5.98 1.65
CA ASP A 97 1.83 5.73 0.22
C ASP A 97 3.00 4.92 -0.36
N PRO A 98 2.75 4.07 -1.38
CA PRO A 98 3.81 3.32 -2.03
C PRO A 98 4.80 4.26 -2.71
N THR A 99 6.07 3.87 -2.66
CA THR A 99 7.02 4.35 -3.66
C THR A 99 6.70 3.68 -4.99
N ARG A 100 6.31 4.47 -6.00
CA ARG A 100 6.11 4.01 -7.39
C ARG A 100 7.44 4.08 -8.15
N LEU A 101 7.85 2.95 -8.72
CA LEU A 101 9.09 2.76 -9.44
C LEU A 101 8.80 2.30 -10.87
N PRO A 102 9.67 2.62 -11.85
CA PRO A 102 9.61 2.03 -13.18
C PRO A 102 9.77 0.51 -13.07
N ARG A 103 9.03 -0.25 -13.89
CA ARG A 103 9.13 -1.72 -13.87
C ARG A 103 10.49 -2.24 -14.29
N SER A 104 11.11 -1.59 -15.27
CA SER A 104 12.45 -1.91 -15.73
C SER A 104 13.33 -0.67 -15.71
N PRO A 105 14.63 -0.78 -15.43
CA PRO A 105 15.54 0.37 -15.49
C PRO A 105 15.60 1.04 -16.87
N GLY A 106 15.24 0.32 -17.95
CA GLY A 106 15.12 0.87 -19.30
C GLY A 106 13.88 1.74 -19.55
N ASP A 107 12.82 1.63 -18.73
CA ASP A 107 11.61 2.46 -18.87
C ASP A 107 11.86 3.93 -18.47
N VAL A 108 12.87 4.18 -17.63
CA VAL A 108 13.31 5.54 -17.28
C VAL A 108 13.88 6.27 -18.49
N GLN A 109 14.48 5.55 -19.44
CA GLN A 109 15.13 6.14 -20.60
C GLN A 109 14.19 6.46 -21.77
N ARG A 110 12.93 5.98 -21.74
CA ARG A 110 11.94 6.29 -22.79
C ARG A 110 11.05 7.51 -22.50
N GLN A 111 11.21 8.12 -21.32
CA GLN A 111 10.49 9.33 -20.93
C GLN A 111 11.40 10.58 -20.92
N GLY A 112 12.57 10.50 -21.57
CA GLY A 112 13.51 11.62 -21.77
C GLY A 112 13.54 12.08 -23.21
#